data_AF-A0A9E2X4R9-F1
#
_entry.id   AF-A0A9E2X4R9-F1
#
_cell.length_a   1.000
_cell.length_b   1.000
_cell.length_c   1.000
_cell.angle_alpha   90.00
_cell.angle_beta   90.00
_cell.angle_gamma   90.00
#
_symmetry.space_group_name_H-M   'P 1'
#
loop_
_entity.id
_entity.type
_entity.pdbx_description
1 polymer ?
#
loop_
_entity_poly.entity_id
_entity_poly.type
_entity_poly.pdbx_seq_one_letter_code
_entity_poly.pdbx_strand_id
1 'polypeptide(L)'
;MNNYPKLHNATWPGVVGKGPDSEPPIPFDDMLKMTAAAEVNGVKFDGVDLGLLPPHIDIEGSKDDFKRIADKIAGYGLKVGSLVAPIWGGPAMGSK
;
A
#
# COMPACT_ATOMS: atom_id res chain seq x y z
N MET A 1 -19.17 -10.15 -22.55
CA MET A 1 -17.94 -9.59 -21.95
C MET A 1 -18.03 -9.81 -20.46
N ASN A 2 -17.07 -10.52 -19.86
CA ASN A 2 -17.11 -10.82 -18.44
C ASN A 2 -16.49 -9.65 -17.67
N ASN A 3 -17.17 -9.18 -16.62
CA ASN A 3 -16.62 -8.21 -15.69
C ASN A 3 -15.96 -8.98 -14.53
N TYR A 4 -14.64 -9.10 -14.56
CA TYR A 4 -13.87 -9.73 -13.48
C TYR A 4 -13.65 -8.76 -12.31
N PRO A 5 -13.44 -9.25 -11.09
CA PRO A 5 -13.04 -8.42 -9.97
C PRO A 5 -11.77 -7.61 -10.28
N LYS A 6 -11.67 -6.42 -9.68
CA LYS A 6 -10.47 -5.58 -9.79
C LYS A 6 -9.31 -6.19 -9.02
N LEU A 7 -8.15 -6.26 -9.65
CA LEU A 7 -6.94 -6.85 -9.06
C LEU A 7 -6.12 -5.76 -8.38
N HIS A 8 -5.94 -5.87 -7.06
CA HIS A 8 -5.19 -4.91 -6.26
C HIS A 8 -4.01 -5.59 -5.56
N ASN A 9 -2.88 -4.90 -5.47
CA ASN A 9 -1.70 -5.36 -4.71
C ASN A 9 -1.66 -4.70 -3.34
N ALA A 10 -1.46 -5.48 -2.27
CA ALA A 10 -1.35 -4.94 -0.92
C ALA A 10 0.03 -4.27 -0.71
N THR A 11 0.06 -3.08 -0.11
CA THR A 11 1.34 -2.39 0.18
C THR A 11 1.96 -2.80 1.52
N TRP A 12 1.15 -3.36 2.43
CA TRP A 12 1.57 -3.85 3.75
C TRP A 12 2.80 -4.79 3.77
N PRO A 13 2.99 -5.73 2.81
CA PRO A 13 4.14 -6.66 2.83
C PRO A 13 5.48 -5.96 2.58
N GLY A 14 5.46 -4.72 2.08
CA GLY A 14 6.66 -3.90 1.96
C GLY A 14 7.17 -3.35 3.29
N VAL A 15 6.39 -3.47 4.37
CA VAL A 15 6.72 -2.93 5.70
C VAL A 15 6.70 -4.00 6.78
N VAL A 16 5.69 -4.87 6.82
CA VAL A 16 5.53 -5.75 7.98
C VAL A 16 6.46 -6.97 7.92
N GLY A 17 7.05 -7.30 9.07
CA GLY A 17 8.10 -8.33 9.18
C GLY A 17 9.50 -7.84 8.79
N LYS A 18 9.65 -6.55 8.48
CA LYS A 18 10.89 -5.90 8.06
C LYS A 18 11.41 -4.97 9.15
N GLY A 19 12.70 -4.67 9.15
CA GLY A 19 13.33 -3.84 10.19
C GLY A 19 14.79 -4.21 10.47
N PRO A 20 15.42 -3.63 11.52
CA PRO A 20 16.84 -3.81 11.82
C PRO A 20 17.31 -5.26 11.99
N ASP A 21 16.44 -6.13 12.50
CA ASP A 21 16.73 -7.56 12.71
C ASP A 21 16.26 -8.45 11.52
N SER A 22 15.92 -7.84 10.38
CA SER A 22 15.34 -8.50 9.20
C SER A 22 15.74 -7.74 7.91
N GLU A 23 15.06 -8.03 6.80
CA GLU A 23 15.18 -7.27 5.55
C GLU A 23 14.69 -5.82 5.74
N PRO A 24 15.25 -4.84 5.03
CA PRO A 24 14.76 -3.47 5.08
C PRO A 24 13.35 -3.34 4.49
N PRO A 25 12.57 -2.32 4.94
CA PRO A 25 11.35 -1.87 4.25
C PRO A 25 11.61 -1.62 2.77
N ILE A 26 10.75 -2.13 1.90
CA ILE A 26 10.80 -1.81 0.47
C ILE A 26 10.31 -0.37 0.34
N PRO A 27 11.02 0.54 -0.34
CA PRO A 27 10.54 1.91 -0.53
C PRO A 27 9.17 1.94 -1.21
N PHE A 28 8.30 2.85 -0.78
CA PHE A 28 6.93 2.95 -1.32
C PHE A 28 6.92 3.15 -2.84
N ASP A 29 7.84 3.96 -3.35
CA ASP A 29 7.96 4.25 -4.78
C ASP A 29 8.36 3.01 -5.58
N ASP A 30 9.25 2.17 -5.03
CA ASP A 30 9.65 0.91 -5.65
C ASP A 30 8.48 -0.07 -5.69
N MET A 31 7.65 -0.12 -4.64
CA MET A 31 6.44 -0.94 -4.62
C MET A 31 5.43 -0.53 -5.69
N LEU A 32 5.18 0.78 -5.84
CA LEU A 32 4.27 1.29 -6.87
C LEU A 32 4.80 1.00 -8.27
N LYS A 33 6.10 1.21 -8.49
CA LYS A 33 6.78 0.91 -9.75
C LYS A 33 6.69 -0.58 -10.10
N MET A 34 7.00 -1.47 -9.15
CA MET A 34 6.88 -2.92 -9.34
C MET A 34 5.43 -3.34 -9.62
N THR A 35 4.46 -2.78 -8.89
CA THR A 35 3.03 -3.08 -9.07
C THR A 35 2.55 -2.65 -10.45
N ALA A 36 2.90 -1.45 -10.90
CA ALA A 36 2.51 -0.94 -12.21
C ALA A 36 3.20 -1.68 -13.37
N ALA A 37 4.42 -2.16 -13.15
CA ALA A 37 5.19 -2.92 -14.15
C ALA A 37 4.76 -4.39 -14.25
N ALA A 38 4.13 -4.95 -13.21
CA ALA A 38 3.72 -6.34 -13.20
C ALA A 38 2.62 -6.62 -14.24
N GLU A 39 2.90 -7.56 -15.13
CA GLU A 39 2.00 -7.98 -16.20
C GLU A 39 2.14 -9.48 -16.44
N VAL A 40 1.01 -10.20 -16.50
CA VAL A 40 0.98 -11.60 -16.90
C VAL A 40 -0.11 -11.77 -17.96
N ASN A 41 0.27 -12.22 -19.15
CA ASN A 41 -0.66 -12.43 -20.27
C ASN A 41 -1.54 -11.20 -20.59
N GLY A 42 -0.97 -10.00 -20.52
CA GLY A 42 -1.72 -8.75 -20.75
C GLY A 42 -2.56 -8.25 -19.56
N VAL A 43 -2.59 -8.98 -18.43
CA VAL A 43 -3.31 -8.58 -17.22
C VAL A 43 -2.36 -7.84 -16.27
N LYS A 44 -2.78 -6.67 -15.80
CA LYS A 44 -2.07 -5.81 -14.83
C LYS A 44 -2.89 -5.62 -13.57
N PHE A 45 -2.27 -5.09 -12.52
CA PHE A 45 -3.00 -4.58 -11.37
C PHE A 45 -3.83 -3.34 -11.75
N ASP A 46 -5.08 -3.29 -11.29
CA ASP A 46 -5.95 -2.11 -11.36
C ASP A 46 -5.60 -1.08 -10.26
N GLY A 47 -4.94 -1.52 -9.18
CA GLY A 47 -4.65 -0.67 -8.05
C GLY A 47 -3.83 -1.31 -6.93
N VAL A 48 -3.84 -0.62 -5.80
CA VAL A 48 -3.24 -1.06 -4.54
C VAL A 48 -4.24 -1.01 -3.39
N ASP A 49 -3.97 -1.81 -2.37
CA ASP A 49 -4.57 -1.69 -1.05
C ASP A 49 -3.54 -1.06 -0.11
N LEU A 50 -3.86 0.15 0.37
CA LEU A 50 -2.90 1.03 1.01
C LEU A 50 -2.81 0.74 2.52
N GLY A 51 -1.69 0.18 2.96
CA GLY A 51 -1.33 0.12 4.37
C GLY A 51 -0.99 1.51 4.90
N LEU A 52 -1.73 1.94 5.92
CA LEU A 52 -1.50 3.22 6.63
C LEU A 52 -0.40 3.04 7.68
N LEU A 53 0.77 2.59 7.25
CA LEU A 53 1.88 2.14 8.09
C LEU A 53 3.15 2.96 7.81
N PRO A 54 3.86 3.43 8.86
CA PRO A 54 5.22 3.93 8.69
C PRO A 54 6.15 2.82 8.19
N PRO A 55 7.15 3.11 7.34
CA PRO A 55 7.58 4.45 6.92
C PRO A 55 6.84 5.00 5.69
N HIS A 56 5.90 4.25 5.11
CA HIS A 56 5.25 4.66 3.85
C HIS A 56 4.24 5.77 4.06
N ILE A 57 3.43 5.64 5.11
CA ILE A 57 2.32 6.54 5.40
C ILE A 57 2.40 6.96 6.86
N ASP A 58 2.40 8.27 7.08
CA ASP A 58 2.13 8.86 8.38
C ASP A 58 0.63 9.13 8.47
N ILE A 59 -0.06 8.43 9.39
CA ILE A 59 -1.51 8.56 9.57
C ILE A 59 -1.88 9.92 10.19
N GLU A 60 -0.94 10.55 10.90
CA GLU A 60 -1.09 11.89 11.47
C GLU A 60 -0.71 12.99 10.45
N GLY A 61 -0.41 12.61 9.21
CA GLY A 61 -0.04 13.50 8.11
C GLY A 61 -1.14 14.50 7.74
N SER A 62 -0.75 15.56 7.06
CA SER A 62 -1.68 16.60 6.62
C SER A 62 -2.53 16.16 5.42
N LYS A 63 -3.59 16.93 5.12
CA LYS A 63 -4.39 16.74 3.90
C LYS A 63 -3.52 16.82 2.63
N ASP A 64 -2.49 17.68 2.62
CA ASP A 64 -1.59 17.84 1.49
C ASP A 64 -0.65 16.63 1.34
N ASP A 65 -0.24 16.00 2.45
CA ASP A 65 0.50 14.73 2.43
C ASP A 65 -0.33 13.63 1.78
N PHE A 66 -1.59 13.48 2.20
CA PHE A 66 -2.51 12.50 1.60
C PHE A 66 -2.80 12.80 0.12
N LYS A 67 -2.92 14.07 -0.25
CA LYS A 67 -3.05 14.47 -1.65
C LYS A 67 -1.83 14.06 -2.46
N ARG A 68 -0.62 14.30 -1.96
CA ARG A 68 0.63 13.87 -2.62
C ARG A 68 0.70 12.35 -2.79
N ILE A 69 0.27 11.59 -1.78
CA ILE A 69 0.21 10.12 -1.85
C ILE A 69 -0.79 9.68 -2.93
N ALA A 70 -2.00 10.25 -2.94
CA ALA A 70 -3.04 9.92 -3.92
C ALA A 70 -2.60 10.27 -5.35
N ASP A 71 -2.05 11.48 -5.55
CA ASP A 71 -1.55 11.95 -6.84
C ASP A 71 -0.39 11.05 -7.33
N LYS A 72 0.48 10.58 -6.42
CA LYS A 72 1.55 9.63 -6.75
C LYS A 72 1.00 8.28 -7.23
N ILE A 73 0.06 7.68 -6.50
CA ILE A 73 -0.54 6.40 -6.87
C ILE A 73 -1.25 6.53 -8.23
N ALA A 74 -2.01 7.60 -8.42
CA ALA A 74 -2.68 7.90 -9.68
C ALA A 74 -1.69 8.11 -10.85
N GLY A 75 -0.50 8.67 -10.58
CA GLY A 75 0.57 8.82 -11.58
C GLY A 75 1.08 7.50 -12.16
N TYR A 76 0.90 6.39 -11.46
CA TYR A 76 1.18 5.03 -11.95
C TYR A 76 -0.02 4.37 -12.66
N GLY A 77 -1.14 5.07 -12.81
CA GLY A 77 -2.39 4.50 -13.34
C GLY A 77 -3.09 3.55 -12.37
N LEU A 78 -2.66 3.52 -11.10
CA LEU A 78 -3.20 2.66 -10.06
C LEU A 78 -4.30 3.39 -9.29
N LYS A 79 -5.29 2.64 -8.78
CA LYS A 79 -6.32 3.13 -7.85
C LYS A 79 -6.03 2.70 -6.42
N VAL A 80 -6.57 3.42 -5.45
CA VAL A 80 -6.64 2.95 -4.05
C VAL A 80 -7.96 2.19 -3.88
N GLY A 81 -7.86 0.89 -3.55
CA GLY A 81 -9.03 0.02 -3.36
C GLY A 81 -9.53 0.07 -1.92
N SER A 82 -8.63 -0.21 -0.99
CA SER A 82 -8.90 -0.18 0.45
C SER A 82 -7.79 0.51 1.22
N LEU A 83 -8.11 0.89 2.46
CA LEU A 83 -7.16 1.42 3.44
C LEU A 83 -7.05 0.41 4.59
N VAL A 84 -5.82 0.04 4.96
CA VAL A 84 -5.54 -0.90 6.04
C VAL A 84 -4.91 -0.14 7.19
N ALA A 85 -5.69 0.09 8.25
CA ALA A 85 -5.23 0.79 9.44
C ALA A 85 -4.43 -0.13 10.38
N PRO A 86 -3.38 0.38 11.04
CA PRO A 86 -2.52 -0.40 11.92
C PRO A 86 -3.12 -0.54 13.34
N ILE A 87 -4.37 -0.99 13.45
CA ILE A 87 -5.08 -1.12 14.74
C ILE A 87 -4.51 -2.23 15.65
N TRP A 88 -3.55 -2.99 15.15
CA TRP A 88 -2.88 -4.11 15.84
C TRP A 88 -1.64 -3.68 16.64
N GLY A 89 -1.20 -2.41 16.51
CA GLY A 89 0.01 -1.88 17.18
C GLY A 89 -0.21 -1.39 18.61
N GLY A 90 -1.46 -1.25 19.05
CA GLY A 90 -1.86 -1.20 20.47
C GLY A 90 -2.24 -2.60 20.96
N PRO A 91 -2.70 -2.81 22.20
CA PRO A 91 -3.17 -4.14 22.58
C PRO A 91 -4.37 -4.46 21.69
N ALA A 92 -4.17 -5.33 20.70
CA ALA A 92 -5.24 -5.81 19.82
C ALA A 92 -6.37 -6.51 20.61
N MET A 93 -6.19 -6.67 21.92
CA MET A 93 -7.08 -7.27 22.92
C MET A 93 -7.56 -6.29 24.02
N GLY A 94 -7.31 -4.98 23.88
CA GLY A 94 -7.64 -3.98 24.92
C GLY A 94 -6.66 -3.94 26.08
N SER A 95 -6.69 -2.86 26.85
CA SER A 95 -5.99 -2.76 28.14
C SER A 95 -6.72 -3.61 29.18
N LYS A 96 -5.96 -4.32 30.03
CA LYS A 96 -6.49 -4.74 31.33
C LYS A 96 -6.82 -3.53 32.18
#